data_AF-A0A6N2LG35-F1
#
_entry.id   AF-A0A6N2LG35-F1
#
_cell.length_a   1.000
_cell.length_b   1.000
_cell.length_c   1.000
_cell.angle_alpha   90.00
_cell.angle_beta   90.00
_cell.angle_gamma   90.00
#
_symmetry.space_group_name_H-M   'P 1'
#
loop_
_entity.id
_entity.type
_entity.pdbx_description
1 polymer ?
#
loop_
_entity_poly.entity_id
_entity_poly.type
_entity_poly.pdbx_seq_one_letter_code
_entity_poly.pdbx_strand_id
1 'polypeptide(L)'
;MTMARISNGVFTIINSLILILGLVSIGASAYLMTHHSSSLCQKALQLPLFILGVSLFVVSLLGLIGSCCEKTFWIKIYSCLNFLLIVGLICFTIFTFVVTNKGAGKVLSKIGYREYRLGDYSNWLKNHFVNQKNWVQIRSCLIDAHVCHDIHSGVNQQVADFYKAKLSPVQSGCCKPPTNCGFEYKNATFWIAPGSGPDVQDSDCTTWSNNENKYCYDCNSCKGGFLATIKKEWRILAIVLIFVTIFLIILYSLSCCAIRSIHQSHSKYSKFGP
;
A
#
# COMPACT_ATOMS: atom_id res chain seq x y z
N MET A 1 -32.77 -9.63 -28.59
CA MET A 1 -31.60 -10.51 -28.79
C MET A 1 -30.26 -9.75 -28.81
N THR A 2 -30.22 -8.49 -29.25
CA THR A 2 -29.01 -7.64 -29.29
C THR A 2 -28.47 -7.20 -27.93
N MET A 3 -29.34 -6.88 -26.96
CA MET A 3 -28.93 -6.40 -25.63
C MET A 3 -28.20 -7.48 -24.78
N ALA A 4 -28.57 -8.75 -24.92
CA ALA A 4 -27.93 -9.87 -24.21
C ALA A 4 -26.51 -10.18 -24.72
N ARG A 5 -26.28 -10.02 -26.03
CA ARG A 5 -24.95 -10.24 -26.65
C ARG A 5 -23.96 -9.13 -26.27
N ILE A 6 -24.42 -7.87 -26.23
CA ILE A 6 -23.59 -6.73 -25.80
C ILE A 6 -23.26 -6.85 -24.30
N SER A 7 -24.24 -7.22 -23.46
CA SER A 7 -24.04 -7.47 -22.03
C SER A 7 -23.04 -8.59 -21.75
N ASN A 8 -23.10 -9.70 -22.51
CA ASN A 8 -22.15 -10.81 -22.37
C ASN A 8 -20.74 -10.42 -22.87
N GLY A 9 -20.64 -9.69 -23.98
CA GLY A 9 -19.35 -9.19 -24.49
C GLY A 9 -18.65 -8.27 -23.49
N VAL A 10 -19.38 -7.30 -22.93
CA VAL A 10 -18.86 -6.39 -21.90
C VAL A 10 -18.47 -7.15 -20.63
N PHE A 11 -19.30 -8.11 -20.19
CA PHE A 11 -18.99 -8.95 -19.02
C PHE A 11 -17.69 -9.74 -19.21
N THR A 12 -17.51 -10.37 -20.37
CA THR A 12 -16.29 -11.11 -20.70
C THR A 12 -15.07 -10.19 -20.74
N ILE A 13 -15.16 -9.05 -21.43
CA ILE A 13 -14.06 -8.08 -21.53
C ILE A 13 -13.61 -7.60 -20.15
N ILE A 14 -14.55 -7.19 -19.29
CA ILE A 14 -14.22 -6.69 -17.95
C ILE A 14 -13.59 -7.82 -17.11
N ASN A 15 -14.12 -9.05 -17.14
CA ASN A 15 -13.50 -10.18 -16.42
C ASN A 15 -12.10 -10.50 -16.96
N SER A 16 -11.85 -10.40 -18.28
CA SER A 16 -10.51 -10.58 -18.84
C SER A 16 -9.53 -9.51 -18.36
N LEU A 17 -9.96 -8.24 -18.28
CA LEU A 17 -9.13 -7.16 -17.75
C LEU A 17 -8.80 -7.37 -16.26
N ILE A 18 -9.78 -7.78 -15.45
CA ILE A 18 -9.56 -8.09 -14.03
C ILE A 18 -8.67 -9.32 -13.84
N LEU A 19 -8.79 -10.32 -14.72
CA LEU A 19 -7.89 -11.48 -14.73
C LEU A 19 -6.44 -11.06 -14.95
N ILE A 20 -6.19 -10.21 -15.95
CA ILE A 20 -4.86 -9.66 -16.22
C ILE A 20 -4.36 -8.88 -15.00
N LEU A 21 -5.19 -8.02 -14.41
CA LEU A 21 -4.84 -7.28 -13.20
C LEU A 21 -4.50 -8.22 -12.03
N GLY A 22 -5.25 -9.31 -11.85
CA GLY A 22 -4.99 -10.33 -10.85
C GLY A 22 -3.62 -11.00 -11.06
N LEU A 23 -3.33 -11.42 -12.30
CA LEU A 23 -2.04 -12.01 -12.67
C LEU A 23 -0.86 -11.04 -12.46
N VAL A 24 -1.01 -9.78 -12.87
CA VAL A 24 -0.01 -8.73 -12.66
C VAL A 24 0.21 -8.50 -11.15
N SER A 25 -0.86 -8.49 -10.35
CA SER A 25 -0.77 -8.31 -8.90
C SER A 25 -0.05 -9.48 -8.21
N ILE A 26 -0.33 -10.72 -8.64
CA ILE A 26 0.37 -11.92 -8.16
C ILE A 26 1.84 -11.87 -8.57
N GLY A 27 2.14 -11.55 -9.84
CA GLY A 27 3.50 -11.44 -10.37
C GLY A 27 4.31 -10.36 -9.67
N ALA A 28 3.73 -9.18 -9.45
CA ALA A 28 4.35 -8.11 -8.69
C ALA A 28 4.63 -8.54 -7.23
N SER A 29 3.67 -9.21 -6.58
CA SER A 29 3.84 -9.72 -5.22
C SER A 29 4.94 -10.78 -5.12
N ALA A 30 5.06 -11.67 -6.12
CA ALA A 30 6.09 -12.69 -6.19
C ALA A 30 7.48 -12.08 -6.52
N TYR A 31 7.54 -11.10 -7.41
CA TYR A 31 8.77 -10.36 -7.72
C TYR A 31 9.34 -9.66 -6.48
N LEU A 32 8.46 -9.06 -5.66
CA LEU A 32 8.83 -8.49 -4.37
C LEU A 32 9.37 -9.53 -3.39
N MET A 33 9.04 -10.82 -3.52
CA MET A 33 9.60 -11.90 -2.68
C MET A 33 10.99 -12.35 -3.10
N THR A 34 11.30 -12.32 -4.41
CA THR A 34 12.50 -12.93 -4.96
C THR A 34 13.66 -11.95 -5.11
N HIS A 35 13.37 -10.70 -5.46
CA HIS A 35 14.41 -9.69 -5.72
C HIS A 35 14.72 -8.79 -4.52
N HIS A 36 13.85 -8.79 -3.51
CA HIS A 36 14.10 -8.09 -2.26
C HIS A 36 14.17 -9.16 -1.18
N SER A 37 15.30 -9.23 -0.48
CA SER A 37 15.52 -10.18 0.63
C SER A 37 14.27 -10.17 1.53
N SER A 38 13.73 -11.35 1.80
CA SER A 38 12.43 -11.68 2.39
C SER A 38 12.18 -11.08 3.80
N SER A 39 12.24 -9.77 3.91
CA SER A 39 12.24 -8.97 5.12
C SER A 39 10.87 -8.30 5.36
N LEU A 40 10.56 -7.95 6.61
CA LEU A 40 9.30 -7.27 7.00
C LEU A 40 9.11 -5.88 6.34
N CYS A 41 10.14 -5.38 5.66
CA CYS A 41 10.19 -4.09 4.97
C CYS A 41 9.06 -3.88 3.96
N GLN A 42 8.78 -4.91 3.15
CA GLN A 42 7.77 -4.87 2.08
C GLN A 42 6.55 -5.76 2.37
N LYS A 43 6.59 -6.58 3.43
CA LYS A 43 5.45 -7.42 3.83
C LYS A 43 4.18 -6.61 4.14
N ALA A 44 4.34 -5.33 4.48
CA ALA A 44 3.24 -4.39 4.73
C ALA A 44 2.24 -4.27 3.56
N LEU A 45 2.73 -4.32 2.31
CA LEU A 45 1.91 -4.19 1.10
C LEU A 45 1.78 -5.52 0.35
N GLN A 46 2.81 -6.36 0.43
CA GLN A 46 2.92 -7.59 -0.33
C GLN A 46 1.79 -8.59 -0.02
N LEU A 47 1.49 -8.84 1.28
CA LEU A 47 0.46 -9.82 1.64
C LEU A 47 -0.95 -9.38 1.21
N PRO A 48 -1.40 -8.13 1.49
CA PRO A 48 -2.66 -7.63 0.96
C PRO A 48 -2.75 -7.69 -0.57
N LEU A 49 -1.67 -7.32 -1.28
CA LEU A 49 -1.63 -7.33 -2.75
C LEU A 49 -1.72 -8.76 -3.31
N PHE A 50 -1.04 -9.72 -2.70
CA PHE A 50 -1.06 -11.12 -3.11
C PHE A 50 -2.45 -11.75 -2.92
N ILE A 51 -3.04 -11.58 -1.73
CA ILE A 51 -4.39 -12.09 -1.43
C ILE A 51 -5.41 -11.48 -2.39
N LEU A 52 -5.32 -10.17 -2.64
CA LEU A 52 -6.15 -9.48 -3.63
C LEU A 52 -5.98 -10.11 -5.02
N GLY A 53 -4.74 -10.24 -5.50
CA GLY A 53 -4.46 -10.79 -6.83
C GLY A 53 -5.05 -12.19 -7.03
N VAL A 54 -4.88 -13.09 -6.05
CA VAL A 54 -5.46 -14.44 -6.08
C VAL A 54 -6.99 -14.39 -6.08
N SER A 55 -7.60 -13.54 -5.25
CA SER A 55 -9.06 -13.41 -5.20
C SER A 55 -9.65 -12.91 -6.52
N LEU A 56 -9.02 -11.90 -7.15
CA LEU A 56 -9.43 -11.38 -8.45
C LEU A 56 -9.26 -12.42 -9.56
N PHE A 57 -8.17 -13.19 -9.53
CA PHE A 57 -7.93 -14.27 -10.47
C PHE A 57 -9.02 -15.34 -10.42
N VAL A 58 -9.32 -15.85 -9.21
CA VAL A 58 -10.33 -16.90 -9.01
C VAL A 58 -11.72 -16.42 -9.44
N VAL A 59 -12.14 -15.23 -9.01
CA VAL A 59 -13.46 -14.69 -9.37
C VAL A 59 -13.55 -14.47 -10.88
N SER A 60 -12.51 -13.94 -11.52
CA SER A 60 -12.50 -13.69 -12.97
C SER A 60 -12.57 -14.98 -13.78
N LEU A 61 -11.83 -16.03 -13.38
CA LEU A 61 -11.92 -17.35 -14.01
C LEU A 61 -13.33 -17.93 -13.94
N LEU A 62 -13.97 -17.86 -12.77
CA LEU A 62 -15.35 -18.33 -12.60
C LEU A 62 -16.34 -17.53 -13.45
N GLY A 63 -16.10 -16.22 -13.61
CA GLY A 63 -16.89 -15.36 -14.49
C GLY A 63 -16.78 -15.79 -15.95
N LEU A 64 -15.56 -16.03 -16.43
CA LEU A 64 -15.32 -16.51 -17.80
C LEU A 64 -15.92 -17.90 -18.04
N ILE A 65 -15.72 -18.85 -17.11
CA ILE A 65 -16.34 -20.19 -17.18
C ILE A 65 -17.87 -20.08 -17.20
N GLY A 66 -18.44 -19.24 -16.34
CA GLY A 66 -19.87 -18.97 -16.28
C GLY A 66 -20.42 -18.40 -17.59
N SER A 67 -19.66 -17.54 -18.25
CA SER A 67 -20.03 -16.98 -19.56
C SER A 67 -19.90 -17.97 -20.71
N CYS A 68 -18.95 -18.91 -20.67
CA CYS A 68 -18.73 -19.88 -21.75
C CYS A 68 -19.72 -21.05 -21.71
N CYS A 69 -20.15 -21.48 -20.53
CA CYS A 69 -20.95 -22.70 -20.37
C CYS A 69 -22.45 -22.47 -20.12
N GLU A 70 -22.90 -21.22 -19.99
CA GLU A 70 -24.29 -20.79 -19.71
C GLU A 70 -25.01 -21.56 -18.58
N LYS A 71 -24.27 -22.25 -17.70
CA LYS A 71 -24.87 -22.97 -16.57
C LYS A 71 -25.14 -22.00 -15.44
N THR A 72 -26.42 -21.87 -15.07
CA THR A 72 -26.91 -21.05 -13.95
C THR A 72 -26.16 -21.29 -12.64
N PHE A 73 -25.65 -22.51 -12.41
CA PHE A 73 -24.88 -22.86 -11.23
C PHE A 73 -23.57 -22.04 -11.09
N TRP A 74 -22.76 -21.97 -12.15
CA TRP A 74 -21.48 -21.24 -12.13
C TRP A 74 -21.69 -19.73 -11.97
N ILE A 75 -22.70 -19.17 -12.66
CA ILE A 75 -23.04 -17.75 -12.55
C ILE A 75 -23.51 -17.39 -11.13
N LYS A 76 -24.26 -18.28 -10.47
CA LYS A 76 -24.66 -18.10 -9.05
C LYS A 76 -23.47 -18.15 -8.09
N ILE A 77 -22.57 -19.12 -8.24
CA ILE A 77 -21.34 -19.20 -7.43
C ILE A 77 -20.48 -17.95 -7.63
N TYR A 78 -20.25 -17.56 -8.89
CA TYR A 78 -19.56 -16.34 -9.25
C TYR A 78 -20.17 -15.11 -8.57
N SER A 79 -21.49 -14.94 -8.67
CA SER A 79 -22.20 -13.79 -8.08
C SER A 79 -22.04 -13.75 -6.56
N CYS A 80 -22.13 -14.91 -5.87
CA CYS A 80 -21.91 -15.01 -4.43
C CYS A 80 -20.48 -14.62 -4.02
N LEU A 81 -19.47 -15.19 -4.68
CA LEU A 81 -18.07 -14.90 -4.39
C LEU A 81 -17.71 -13.44 -4.69
N ASN A 82 -18.22 -12.89 -5.81
CA ASN A 82 -18.01 -11.50 -6.16
C ASN A 82 -18.64 -10.55 -5.12
N PHE A 83 -19.84 -10.88 -4.61
CA PHE A 83 -20.47 -10.11 -3.54
C PHE A 83 -19.62 -10.11 -2.25
N LEU A 84 -19.14 -11.28 -1.81
CA LEU A 84 -18.27 -11.39 -0.64
C LEU A 84 -16.97 -10.61 -0.83
N LEU A 85 -16.39 -10.65 -2.03
CA LEU A 85 -15.21 -9.88 -2.38
C LEU A 85 -15.47 -8.37 -2.29
N ILE A 86 -16.58 -7.87 -2.86
CA ILE A 86 -16.97 -6.45 -2.76
C ILE A 86 -17.08 -6.01 -1.29
N VAL A 87 -17.79 -6.77 -0.45
CA VAL A 87 -17.93 -6.47 0.98
C VAL A 87 -16.56 -6.44 1.66
N GLY A 88 -15.71 -7.44 1.39
CA GLY A 88 -14.34 -7.50 1.92
C GLY A 88 -13.49 -6.29 1.52
N LEU A 89 -13.55 -5.87 0.25
CA LEU A 89 -12.81 -4.71 -0.25
C LEU A 89 -13.28 -3.40 0.36
N ILE A 90 -14.60 -3.22 0.53
CA ILE A 90 -15.16 -2.04 1.20
C ILE A 90 -14.68 -1.98 2.65
N CYS A 91 -14.79 -3.09 3.40
CA CYS A 91 -14.32 -3.17 4.78
C CYS A 91 -12.82 -2.87 4.90
N PHE A 92 -11.98 -3.46 4.04
CA PHE A 92 -10.54 -3.22 4.03
C PHE A 92 -10.19 -1.77 3.66
N THR A 93 -10.92 -1.18 2.71
CA THR A 93 -10.73 0.22 2.31
C THR A 93 -11.05 1.17 3.45
N ILE A 94 -12.18 0.97 4.14
CA ILE A 94 -12.56 1.76 5.33
C ILE A 94 -11.50 1.61 6.42
N PHE A 95 -11.10 0.38 6.72
CA PHE A 95 -10.03 0.11 7.69
C PHE A 95 -8.75 0.86 7.35
N THR A 96 -8.31 0.79 6.09
CA THR A 96 -7.13 1.49 5.58
C THR A 96 -7.24 2.99 5.82
N PHE A 97 -8.38 3.61 5.49
CA PHE A 97 -8.58 5.04 5.76
C PHE A 97 -8.53 5.35 7.25
N VAL A 98 -9.17 4.55 8.11
CA VAL A 98 -9.17 4.77 9.57
C VAL A 98 -7.76 4.73 10.14
N VAL A 99 -6.97 3.71 9.80
CA VAL A 99 -5.61 3.55 10.35
C VAL A 99 -4.62 4.53 9.74
N THR A 100 -4.86 4.99 8.51
CA THR A 100 -4.03 5.98 7.80
C THR A 100 -4.53 7.42 7.90
N ASN A 101 -5.62 7.72 8.61
CA ASN A 101 -6.12 9.10 8.70
C ASN A 101 -5.19 9.97 9.56
N LYS A 102 -4.83 9.47 10.75
CA LYS A 102 -3.95 10.18 11.71
C LYS A 102 -2.54 10.41 11.14
N GLY A 103 -1.99 11.60 11.40
CA GLY A 103 -0.59 11.96 11.16
C GLY A 103 -0.28 12.50 9.77
N ALA A 104 -0.21 13.82 9.61
CA ALA A 104 0.51 14.45 8.52
C ALA A 104 1.80 15.01 9.13
N GLY A 105 2.97 14.56 8.65
CA GLY A 105 4.26 15.11 9.10
C GLY A 105 4.23 16.63 9.06
N LYS A 106 4.82 17.29 10.06
CA LYS A 106 4.77 18.75 10.17
C LYS A 106 5.55 19.37 9.02
N VAL A 107 4.90 20.23 8.24
CA VAL A 107 5.56 21.05 7.24
C VAL A 107 6.21 22.20 7.98
N LEU A 108 7.53 22.23 8.02
CA LEU A 108 8.26 23.39 8.52
C LEU A 108 8.28 24.45 7.41
N SER A 109 7.75 25.63 7.71
CA SER A 109 7.79 26.78 6.79
C SER A 109 9.25 27.06 6.42
N LYS A 110 9.60 26.95 5.14
CA LYS A 110 10.93 27.18 4.51
C LYS A 110 11.87 25.96 4.35
N ILE A 111 11.46 24.75 4.70
CA ILE A 111 12.25 23.52 4.49
C ILE A 111 11.52 22.57 3.52
N GLY A 112 12.25 22.00 2.56
CA GLY A 112 11.75 21.14 1.46
C GLY A 112 11.42 19.70 1.87
N TYR A 113 11.81 19.29 3.08
CA TYR A 113 11.48 18.01 3.69
C TYR A 113 10.57 18.17 4.92
N ARG A 114 9.91 17.08 5.33
CA ARG A 114 9.00 17.04 6.49
C ARG A 114 9.66 16.35 7.67
N GLU A 115 9.27 16.76 8.88
CA GLU A 115 9.59 16.01 10.10
C GLU A 115 8.47 15.04 10.45
N TYR A 116 8.85 13.83 10.84
CA TYR A 116 7.91 12.76 11.16
C TYR A 116 8.07 12.37 12.62
N ARG A 117 6.96 12.42 13.38
CA ARG A 117 6.95 11.98 14.78
C ARG A 117 6.17 10.69 14.88
N LEU A 118 6.73 9.71 15.60
CA LEU A 118 6.06 8.44 15.83
C LEU A 118 4.68 8.60 16.49
N GLY A 119 4.54 9.58 17.39
CA GLY A 119 3.30 9.87 18.11
C GLY A 119 2.11 10.25 17.22
N ASP A 120 2.36 10.73 16.00
CA ASP A 120 1.31 11.23 15.09
C ASP A 120 0.50 10.09 14.43
N TYR A 121 0.99 8.85 14.51
CA TYR A 121 0.39 7.68 13.83
C TYR A 121 -0.55 6.88 14.73
N SER A 122 -1.47 6.14 14.09
CA SER A 122 -2.42 5.28 14.78
C SER A 122 -1.72 4.20 15.61
N ASN A 123 -2.30 3.85 16.76
CA ASN A 123 -1.75 2.80 17.63
C ASN A 123 -1.67 1.46 16.90
N TRP A 124 -2.60 1.19 15.97
CA TRP A 124 -2.56 -0.03 15.17
C TRP A 124 -1.28 -0.11 14.31
N LEU A 125 -0.96 0.96 13.56
CA LEU A 125 0.26 1.01 12.74
C LEU A 125 1.53 0.86 13.59
N LYS A 126 1.59 1.57 14.73
CA LYS A 126 2.73 1.48 15.65
C LYS A 126 2.90 0.05 16.20
N ASN A 127 1.83 -0.59 16.66
CA ASN A 127 1.91 -1.92 17.26
C ASN A 127 2.19 -3.01 16.22
N HIS A 128 1.73 -2.83 14.98
CA HIS A 128 1.93 -3.81 13.93
C HIS A 128 3.35 -3.76 13.35
N PHE A 129 3.86 -2.55 13.06
CA PHE A 129 5.15 -2.38 12.36
C PHE A 129 6.31 -2.00 13.30
N VAL A 130 6.05 -1.19 14.33
CA VAL A 130 7.10 -0.55 15.16
C VAL A 130 7.21 -1.21 16.54
N ASN A 131 6.66 -2.41 16.71
CA ASN A 131 6.93 -3.17 17.93
C ASN A 131 8.41 -3.62 17.98
N GLN A 132 8.90 -3.93 19.17
CA GLN A 132 10.31 -4.22 19.39
C GLN A 132 10.84 -5.40 18.56
N LYS A 133 10.02 -6.42 18.30
CA LYS A 133 10.42 -7.62 17.54
C LYS A 133 10.45 -7.35 16.03
N ASN A 134 9.43 -6.68 15.51
CA ASN A 134 9.27 -6.41 14.08
C ASN A 134 10.23 -5.31 13.62
N TRP A 135 10.47 -4.30 14.47
CA TRP A 135 11.36 -3.20 14.13
C TRP A 135 12.81 -3.65 13.90
N VAL A 136 13.30 -4.66 14.64
CA VAL A 136 14.65 -5.19 14.43
C VAL A 136 14.84 -5.67 12.99
N GLN A 137 13.88 -6.42 12.46
CA GLN A 137 13.94 -6.91 11.07
C GLN A 137 13.77 -5.78 10.05
N ILE A 138 12.88 -4.82 10.33
CA ILE A 138 12.67 -3.64 9.45
C ILE A 138 13.94 -2.79 9.40
N ARG A 139 14.57 -2.53 10.55
CA ARG A 139 15.83 -1.80 10.64
C ARG A 139 16.92 -2.49 9.82
N SER A 140 17.10 -3.80 9.99
CA SER A 140 18.09 -4.55 9.20
C SER A 140 17.84 -4.43 7.70
N CYS A 141 16.57 -4.46 7.26
CA CYS A 141 16.24 -4.18 5.87
C CYS A 141 16.62 -2.76 5.44
N LEU A 142 16.30 -1.74 6.23
CA LEU A 142 16.59 -0.35 5.84
C LEU A 142 18.09 -0.09 5.65
N ILE A 143 18.92 -0.78 6.46
CA ILE A 143 20.37 -0.77 6.32
C ILE A 143 20.80 -1.50 5.03
N ASP A 144 20.30 -2.72 4.81
CA ASP A 144 20.62 -3.55 3.63
C ASP A 144 20.17 -2.92 2.30
N ALA A 145 19.05 -2.19 2.33
CA ALA A 145 18.53 -1.43 1.19
C ALA A 145 19.29 -0.11 0.92
N HIS A 146 20.32 0.21 1.72
CA HIS A 146 21.17 1.39 1.56
C HIS A 146 20.37 2.70 1.41
N VAL A 147 19.26 2.87 2.15
CA VAL A 147 18.30 3.97 1.95
C VAL A 147 18.94 5.37 2.12
N CYS A 148 20.00 5.46 2.91
CA CYS A 148 20.73 6.70 3.16
C CYS A 148 21.89 6.95 2.19
N HIS A 149 22.29 5.98 1.37
CA HIS A 149 23.39 6.10 0.43
C HIS A 149 23.07 7.12 -0.68
N ASP A 150 21.85 7.10 -1.21
CA ASP A 150 21.45 7.99 -2.32
C ASP A 150 21.33 9.47 -1.92
N ILE A 151 21.23 9.77 -0.62
CA ILE A 151 21.27 11.16 -0.13
C ILE A 151 22.69 11.72 -0.23
N HIS A 152 23.70 10.87 -0.08
CA HIS A 152 25.10 11.24 -0.09
C HIS A 152 25.57 11.72 -1.48
N SER A 153 24.98 11.19 -2.56
CA SER A 153 25.39 11.48 -3.94
C SER A 153 24.62 12.62 -4.62
N GLY A 154 23.41 12.95 -4.13
CA GLY A 154 22.49 13.86 -4.82
C GLY A 154 22.39 15.29 -4.28
N VAL A 155 22.98 15.59 -3.13
CA VAL A 155 22.84 16.91 -2.47
C VAL A 155 24.19 17.60 -2.35
N ASN A 156 24.31 18.78 -2.95
CA ASN A 156 25.52 19.62 -2.93
C ASN A 156 26.00 19.93 -1.50
N GLN A 157 27.28 20.31 -1.39
CA GLN A 157 27.97 20.63 -0.13
C GLN A 157 27.32 21.75 0.70
N GLN A 158 26.40 22.55 0.15
CA GLN A 158 25.78 23.67 0.87
C GLN A 158 24.51 23.25 1.62
N VAL A 159 24.40 23.72 2.86
CA VAL A 159 23.23 23.48 3.71
C VAL A 159 21.93 24.04 3.09
N ALA A 160 22.01 25.14 2.35
CA ALA A 160 20.87 25.75 1.67
C ALA A 160 20.28 24.85 0.59
N ASP A 161 21.11 24.07 -0.10
CA ASP A 161 20.68 23.10 -1.10
C ASP A 161 20.06 21.88 -0.42
N PHE A 162 20.64 21.44 0.71
CA PHE A 162 20.06 20.38 1.53
C PHE A 162 18.67 20.74 2.06
N TYR A 163 18.47 21.96 2.55
CA TYR A 163 17.15 22.41 2.99
C TYR A 163 16.11 22.50 1.86
N LYS A 164 16.53 22.56 0.60
CA LYS A 164 15.62 22.53 -0.56
C LYS A 164 15.39 21.10 -1.09
N ALA A 165 16.20 20.13 -0.68
CA ALA A 165 16.12 18.76 -1.17
C ALA A 165 14.79 18.10 -0.79
N LYS A 166 14.19 17.39 -1.75
CA LYS A 166 12.96 16.61 -1.55
C LYS A 166 13.30 15.20 -1.09
N LEU A 167 13.50 15.05 0.21
CA LEU A 167 13.78 13.75 0.81
C LEU A 167 12.50 12.90 0.92
N SER A 168 12.64 11.59 0.71
CA SER A 168 11.58 10.64 1.03
C SER A 168 11.32 10.62 2.55
N PRO A 169 10.15 10.16 3.02
CA PRO A 169 9.87 10.14 4.45
C PRO A 169 10.88 9.35 5.27
N VAL A 170 11.28 8.17 4.79
CA VAL A 170 12.31 7.34 5.44
C VAL A 170 13.66 8.03 5.40
N GLN A 171 14.05 8.63 4.28
CA GLN A 171 15.30 9.38 4.16
C GLN A 171 15.39 10.51 5.17
N SER A 172 14.34 11.34 5.27
CA SER A 172 14.30 12.47 6.21
C SER A 172 14.26 12.07 7.69
N GLY A 173 13.73 10.87 7.99
CA GLY A 173 13.59 10.36 9.36
C GLY A 173 14.79 9.53 9.84
N CYS A 174 15.47 8.83 8.93
CA CYS A 174 16.53 7.87 9.28
C CYS A 174 17.94 8.39 8.97
N CYS A 175 18.11 9.27 7.97
CA CYS A 175 19.42 9.61 7.41
C CYS A 175 19.92 11.01 7.77
N LYS A 176 19.17 11.76 8.58
CA LYS A 176 19.59 13.03 9.15
C LYS A 176 19.08 13.16 10.58
N PRO A 177 19.73 13.94 11.45
CA PRO A 177 19.22 14.20 12.78
C PRO A 177 17.91 15.02 12.71
N PRO A 178 17.07 14.96 13.75
CA PRO A 178 15.96 15.90 13.93
C PRO A 178 16.44 17.36 13.96
N THR A 179 15.67 18.30 13.40
CA THR A 179 16.10 19.70 13.30
C THR A 179 16.13 20.40 14.67
N ASN A 180 15.31 19.94 15.62
CA ASN A 180 15.30 20.43 17.00
C ASN A 180 16.56 20.08 17.81
N CYS A 181 17.45 19.23 17.30
CA CYS A 181 18.69 18.88 18.00
C CYS A 181 19.77 19.96 17.94
N GLY A 182 19.68 20.91 16.99
CA GLY A 182 20.66 22.00 16.84
C GLY A 182 22.00 21.57 16.24
N PHE A 183 22.06 20.45 15.52
CA PHE A 183 23.32 19.93 14.99
C PHE A 183 23.83 20.76 13.81
N GLU A 184 25.15 20.98 13.76
CA GLU A 184 25.80 21.71 12.68
C GLU A 184 25.92 20.81 11.43
N TYR A 185 25.42 21.31 10.30
CA TYR A 185 25.56 20.63 9.02
C TYR A 185 27.01 20.66 8.53
N LYS A 186 27.58 19.50 8.18
CA LYS A 186 28.82 19.43 7.40
C LYS A 186 28.60 18.79 6.05
N ASN A 187 27.85 17.68 6.01
CA ASN A 187 27.47 17.00 4.79
C ASN A 187 26.10 16.32 4.96
N ALA A 188 25.52 15.79 3.88
CA ALA A 188 24.14 15.31 3.84
C ALA A 188 23.80 14.30 4.95
N THR A 189 24.74 13.40 5.27
CA THR A 189 24.62 12.40 6.34
C THR A 189 25.57 12.63 7.52
N PHE A 190 26.34 13.73 7.52
CA PHE A 190 27.32 14.02 8.56
C PHE A 190 27.03 15.34 9.27
N TRP A 191 26.78 15.24 10.57
CA TRP A 191 26.33 16.36 11.41
C TRP A 191 27.11 16.39 12.72
N ILE A 192 27.52 17.58 13.16
CA ILE A 192 28.28 17.75 14.40
C ILE A 192 27.34 18.20 15.52
N ALA A 193 27.35 17.47 16.64
CA ALA A 193 26.59 17.85 17.82
C ALA A 193 27.22 19.09 18.49
N PRO A 194 26.40 20.03 19.01
CA PRO A 194 26.90 21.15 19.79
C PRO A 194 27.67 20.68 21.03
N GLY A 195 28.76 21.38 21.39
CA GLY A 195 29.65 21.00 22.49
C GLY A 195 28.99 20.98 23.89
N SER A 196 27.86 21.68 24.05
CA SER A 196 27.02 21.69 25.25
C SER A 196 26.04 20.51 25.34
N GLY A 197 26.00 19.63 24.33
CA GLY A 197 24.92 18.65 24.15
C GLY A 197 23.70 19.24 23.42
N PRO A 198 22.74 18.39 23.02
CA PRO A 198 21.60 18.80 22.19
C PRO A 198 20.73 19.86 22.86
N ASP A 199 20.21 20.79 22.06
CA ASP A 199 19.37 21.91 22.54
C ASP A 199 18.06 21.47 23.22
N VAL A 200 17.63 20.23 22.95
CA VAL A 200 16.41 19.63 23.48
C VAL A 200 16.73 18.24 24.03
N GLN A 201 16.14 17.89 25.18
CA GLN A 201 16.13 16.51 25.69
C GLN A 201 15.17 15.63 24.87
N ASP A 202 15.56 15.36 23.63
CA ASP A 202 14.89 14.43 22.74
C ASP A 202 15.74 13.16 22.61
N SER A 203 15.12 12.00 22.83
CA SER A 203 15.81 10.71 22.75
C SER A 203 16.46 10.48 21.39
N ASP A 204 15.89 11.06 20.33
CA ASP A 204 16.42 10.91 18.97
C ASP A 204 17.75 11.65 18.80
N CYS A 205 17.93 12.81 19.46
CA CYS A 205 19.18 13.59 19.42
C CYS A 205 20.36 12.85 20.04
N THR A 206 20.11 12.07 21.09
CA THR A 206 21.13 11.22 21.73
C THR A 206 21.36 9.89 21.01
N THR A 207 20.38 9.45 20.21
CA THR A 207 20.44 8.18 19.47
C THR A 207 21.13 8.31 18.12
N TRP A 208 21.10 9.50 17.50
CA TRP A 208 21.75 9.79 16.23
C TRP A 208 23.25 9.42 16.23
N SER A 209 23.73 8.90 15.10
CA SER A 209 25.14 8.59 14.86
C SER A 209 25.54 8.93 13.41
N ASN A 210 26.76 9.41 13.19
CA ASN A 210 27.30 9.58 11.84
C ASN A 210 27.83 8.26 11.23
N ASN A 211 27.72 7.14 11.95
CA ASN A 211 28.13 5.84 11.44
C ASN A 211 27.08 5.30 10.46
N GLU A 212 27.51 4.89 9.26
CA GLU A 212 26.63 4.51 8.15
C GLU A 212 25.69 3.33 8.49
N ASN A 213 26.15 2.41 9.32
CA ASN A 213 25.38 1.24 9.75
C ASN A 213 24.43 1.52 10.94
N LYS A 214 24.46 2.74 11.50
CA LYS A 214 23.69 3.10 12.71
C LYS A 214 22.73 4.26 12.47
N TYR A 215 23.19 5.34 11.83
CA TYR A 215 22.41 6.57 11.56
C TYR A 215 21.35 6.87 12.63
N CYS A 216 20.12 7.21 12.24
CA CYS A 216 18.97 7.32 13.14
C CYS A 216 18.06 6.08 13.08
N TYR A 217 18.55 4.90 12.70
CA TYR A 217 17.68 3.73 12.48
C TYR A 217 16.93 3.26 13.76
N ASP A 218 17.39 3.64 14.95
CA ASP A 218 16.69 3.36 16.21
C ASP A 218 15.79 4.51 16.70
N CYS A 219 15.85 5.67 16.05
CA CYS A 219 15.10 6.87 16.42
C CYS A 219 13.60 6.73 16.16
N ASN A 220 12.80 7.46 16.94
CA ASN A 220 11.36 7.59 16.72
C ASN A 220 11.06 8.35 15.43
N SER A 221 11.94 9.25 15.01
CA SER A 221 11.85 9.96 13.73
C SER A 221 11.98 9.02 12.53
N CYS A 222 12.87 8.03 12.59
CA CYS A 222 13.02 7.02 11.54
C CYS A 222 11.79 6.11 11.48
N LYS A 223 11.32 5.64 12.64
CA LYS A 223 10.07 4.88 12.75
C LYS A 223 8.87 5.65 12.20
N GLY A 224 8.80 6.95 12.52
CA GLY A 224 7.79 7.86 11.99
C GLY A 224 7.88 8.05 10.47
N GLY A 225 9.09 8.15 9.93
CA GLY A 225 9.34 8.22 8.48
C GLY A 225 8.92 6.94 7.77
N PHE A 226 9.22 5.77 8.33
CA PHE A 226 8.78 4.48 7.82
C PHE A 226 7.24 4.34 7.80
N LEU A 227 6.57 4.70 8.90
CA LEU A 227 5.11 4.68 8.95
C LEU A 227 4.48 5.67 7.95
N ALA A 228 5.15 6.80 7.66
CA ALA A 228 4.70 7.73 6.63
C ALA A 228 4.74 7.10 5.23
N THR A 229 5.80 6.35 4.93
CA THR A 229 5.95 5.63 3.66
C THR A 229 4.85 4.59 3.51
N ILE A 230 4.64 3.74 4.53
CA ILE A 230 3.54 2.75 4.53
C ILE A 230 2.19 3.45 4.33
N LYS A 231 1.93 4.53 5.07
CA LYS A 231 0.70 5.30 4.94
C LYS A 231 0.48 5.81 3.52
N LYS A 232 1.52 6.31 2.86
CA LYS A 232 1.46 6.78 1.48
C LYS A 232 1.11 5.64 0.52
N GLU A 233 1.81 4.51 0.63
CA GLU A 233 1.57 3.32 -0.22
C GLU A 233 0.17 2.74 -0.01
N TRP A 234 -0.28 2.61 1.24
CA TRP A 234 -1.61 2.12 1.56
C TRP A 234 -2.72 3.03 1.06
N ARG A 235 -2.52 4.36 1.05
CA ARG A 235 -3.49 5.29 0.45
C ARG A 235 -3.56 5.14 -1.08
N ILE A 236 -2.43 4.94 -1.74
CA ILE A 236 -2.40 4.66 -3.19
C ILE A 236 -3.12 3.34 -3.48
N LEU A 237 -2.83 2.29 -2.71
CA LEU A 237 -3.52 1.00 -2.83
C LEU A 237 -5.04 1.15 -2.61
N ALA A 238 -5.47 1.89 -1.59
CA ALA A 238 -6.89 2.13 -1.31
C ALA A 238 -7.60 2.83 -2.49
N ILE A 239 -6.95 3.79 -3.15
CA ILE A 239 -7.49 4.44 -4.35
C ILE A 239 -7.68 3.42 -5.49
N VAL A 240 -6.68 2.57 -5.74
CA VAL A 240 -6.78 1.49 -6.75
C VAL A 240 -7.91 0.52 -6.39
N LEU A 241 -8.05 0.15 -5.11
CA LEU A 241 -9.11 -0.74 -4.63
C LEU A 241 -10.52 -0.16 -4.83
N ILE A 242 -10.69 1.16 -4.72
CA ILE A 242 -11.97 1.81 -5.02
C ILE A 242 -12.35 1.58 -6.49
N PHE A 243 -11.43 1.82 -7.42
CA PHE A 243 -11.70 1.57 -8.85
C PHE A 243 -12.02 0.11 -9.13
N VAL A 244 -11.24 -0.83 -8.57
CA VAL A 244 -11.52 -2.27 -8.70
C VAL A 244 -12.91 -2.62 -8.16
N THR A 245 -13.29 -2.06 -7.00
CA THR A 245 -14.60 -2.30 -6.39
C THR A 245 -15.74 -1.82 -7.30
N ILE A 246 -15.59 -0.68 -7.97
CA ILE A 246 -16.58 -0.17 -8.94
C ILE A 246 -16.77 -1.17 -10.10
N PHE A 247 -15.67 -1.68 -10.68
CA PHE A 247 -15.76 -2.68 -11.74
C PHE A 247 -16.43 -3.98 -11.27
N LEU A 248 -16.12 -4.44 -10.05
CA LEU A 248 -16.76 -5.63 -9.48
C LEU A 248 -18.27 -5.41 -9.25
N ILE A 249 -18.71 -4.22 -8.86
CA ILE A 249 -20.14 -3.87 -8.73
C ILE A 249 -20.85 -3.90 -10.08
N ILE A 250 -20.21 -3.39 -11.14
CA ILE A 250 -20.75 -3.47 -12.51
C ILE A 250 -20.92 -4.94 -12.91
N LEU A 251 -19.87 -5.75 -12.71
CA LEU A 251 -19.91 -7.19 -13.01
C LEU A 251 -20.98 -7.94 -12.21
N TYR A 252 -21.13 -7.61 -10.93
CA TYR A 252 -22.17 -8.16 -10.07
C TYR A 252 -23.56 -7.84 -10.63
N SER A 253 -23.79 -6.59 -11.02
CA SER A 253 -25.04 -6.13 -11.62
C SER A 253 -25.36 -6.87 -12.93
N LEU A 254 -24.35 -7.05 -13.80
CA LEU A 254 -24.49 -7.79 -15.05
C LEU A 254 -24.82 -9.28 -14.80
N SER A 255 -24.18 -9.90 -13.80
CA SER A 255 -24.48 -11.29 -13.41
C SER A 255 -25.89 -11.44 -12.83
N CYS A 256 -26.35 -10.51 -12.01
CA CYS A 256 -27.73 -10.49 -11.53
C CYS A 256 -28.72 -10.34 -12.68
N CYS A 257 -28.41 -9.51 -13.68
CA CYS A 257 -29.23 -9.37 -14.89
C CYS A 257 -29.28 -10.68 -15.68
N ALA A 258 -28.14 -11.36 -15.88
CA ALA A 258 -28.07 -12.65 -16.55
C ALA A 258 -28.87 -13.74 -15.84
N ILE A 259 -28.77 -13.83 -14.50
CA ILE A 259 -29.56 -14.76 -13.68
C ILE A 259 -31.06 -14.48 -13.84
N ARG A 260 -31.48 -13.21 -13.78
CA ARG A 260 -32.88 -12.81 -13.97
C ARG A 260 -33.39 -13.18 -15.35
N SER A 261 -32.61 -12.97 -16.42
CA SER A 261 -33.02 -13.33 -17.77
C SER A 261 -33.20 -14.84 -17.95
N ILE A 262 -32.33 -15.66 -17.34
CA ILE A 262 -32.45 -17.12 -17.38
C ILE A 262 -33.70 -17.58 -16.62
N HIS A 263 -33.99 -16.97 -15.46
CA HIS A 263 -35.19 -17.32 -14.70
C HIS A 263 -36.48 -16.96 -15.45
N GLN A 264 -36.50 -15.82 -16.14
CA GLN A 264 -37.63 -15.40 -16.97
C GLN A 264 -37.84 -16.30 -18.19
N SER A 265 -36.78 -16.78 -18.84
CA SER A 265 -36.92 -17.73 -19.95
C SER A 265 -37.52 -19.05 -19.46
N HIS A 266 -36.99 -19.62 -18.37
CA HIS A 266 -37.55 -20.83 -17.76
C HIS A 266 -39.02 -20.69 -17.37
N SER A 267 -39.42 -19.56 -16.76
CA SER A 267 -40.81 -19.31 -16.39
C SER A 267 -41.75 -19.16 -17.61
N LYS A 268 -41.25 -18.64 -18.74
CA LYS A 268 -42.04 -18.60 -19.99
C LYS A 268 -42.18 -19.99 -20.59
N TYR A 269 -41.10 -20.77 -20.64
CA TYR A 269 -41.16 -22.16 -21.11
C TYR A 269 -42.07 -23.04 -20.24
N SER A 270 -42.11 -22.84 -18.92
CA SER A 270 -43.02 -23.61 -18.05
C SER A 270 -44.49 -23.16 -18.16
N LYS A 271 -44.76 -21.91 -18.55
CA LYS A 271 -46.12 -21.39 -18.79
C LYS A 271 -46.69 -21.75 -20.16
N PHE A 272 -45.83 -21.98 -21.16
CA PHE A 272 -46.21 -22.21 -22.56
C PHE A 272 -45.71 -23.57 -23.11
N GLY A 273 -45.21 -24.45 -22.24
CA GLY A 273 -44.87 -25.82 -22.61
C GLY A 273 -46.13 -26.69 -22.75
N PRO A 274 -46.10 -27.73 -23.60
CA PRO A 274 -47.22 -28.66 -23.79
C PRO A 274 -47.63 -29.39 -22.50
#